data_AF-A0A1G6H8L9-F1
#
_entry.id   AF-A0A1G6H8L9-F1
#
_cell.length_a   1.000
_cell.length_b   1.000
_cell.length_c   1.000
_cell.angle_alpha   90.00
_cell.angle_beta   90.00
_cell.angle_gamma   90.00
#
_symmetry.space_group_name_H-M   'P 1'
#
loop_
_entity.id
_entity.type
_entity.pdbx_description
1 polymer ?
#
loop_
_entity_poly.entity_id
_entity_poly.type
_entity_poly.pdbx_seq_one_letter_code
_entity_poly.pdbx_strand_id
1 'polypeptide(L)' 'MFGVMGMYVFHLIVLLIMIIAGYMIKSQIVNIIKNSSSMNSEQIQSGIKITNIIYFTLVIIIVLIIAIPFILRI' A
#
# COMPACT_ATOMS: atom_id res chain seq x y z
N MET A 1 22.48 -22.55 -2.73
CA MET A 1 22.16 -21.25 -3.40
C MET A 1 20.72 -21.17 -3.91
N PHE A 2 20.17 -22.20 -4.58
CA PHE A 2 18.80 -22.15 -5.14
C PHE A 2 17.66 -21.94 -4.12
N GLY A 3 17.74 -22.52 -2.91
CA GLY A 3 16.70 -22.36 -1.89
C GLY A 3 16.56 -20.93 -1.34
N VAL A 4 17.64 -20.17 -1.27
CA VAL A 4 17.63 -18.79 -0.76
C VAL A 4 17.02 -17.84 -1.79
N MET A 5 17.33 -18.07 -3.07
CA MET A 5 16.79 -17.29 -4.19
C MET A 5 15.27 -17.49 -4.36
N GLY A 6 14.77 -18.70 -4.17
CA GLY A 6 13.33 -18.98 -4.16
C GLY A 6 12.57 -18.27 -3.03
N MET A 7 13.17 -18.16 -1.84
CA MET A 7 12.59 -17.38 -0.74
C MET A 7 12.51 -15.89 -1.07
N TYR A 8 13.53 -15.31 -1.72
CA TYR A 8 13.51 -13.90 -2.12
C TYR A 8 12.39 -13.59 -3.12
N VAL A 9 12.24 -14.44 -4.14
CA VAL A 9 11.16 -14.30 -5.13
C VAL A 9 9.79 -14.45 -4.47
N PHE A 10 9.64 -15.39 -3.53
CA PHE A 10 8.38 -15.55 -2.78
C PHE A 10 8.01 -14.29 -1.99
N HIS A 11 8.95 -13.68 -1.25
CA HIS A 11 8.69 -12.45 -0.49
C HIS A 11 8.32 -11.27 -1.40
N LEU A 12 8.93 -11.18 -2.59
CA LEU A 12 8.57 -10.16 -3.59
C LEU A 12 7.16 -10.36 -4.14
N ILE A 13 6.73 -11.61 -4.37
CA ILE A 13 5.36 -11.91 -4.80
C ILE A 13 4.36 -11.51 -3.72
N VAL A 14 4.64 -11.84 -2.46
CA VAL A 14 3.78 -11.46 -1.32
C VAL A 14 3.68 -9.93 -1.20
N LEU A 15 4.81 -9.22 -1.34
CA LEU A 15 4.86 -7.76 -1.36
C LEU A 15 3.96 -7.19 -2.47
N LEU A 16 4.07 -7.72 -3.69
CA LEU A 16 3.24 -7.31 -4.84
C LEU A 16 1.75 -7.51 -4.57
N ILE A 17 1.36 -8.67 -4.05
CA ILE A 17 -0.05 -8.97 -3.71
C ILE A 17 -0.57 -7.97 -2.67
N MET A 18 0.21 -7.69 -1.63
CA MET A 18 -0.17 -6.74 -0.58
C MET A 18 -0.33 -5.32 -1.11
N ILE A 19 0.57 -4.86 -1.99
CA ILE A 19 0.48 -3.52 -2.59
C ILE A 19 -0.77 -3.40 -3.47
N ILE A 20 -1.04 -4.43 -4.29
CA ILE A 20 -2.23 -4.47 -5.17
C ILE A 20 -3.51 -4.46 -4.33
N ALA A 21 -3.59 -5.32 -3.30
CA ALA A 21 -4.76 -5.37 -2.42
C ALA A 21 -4.99 -4.02 -1.72
N GLY A 22 -3.94 -3.41 -1.18
CA GLY A 22 -4.03 -2.09 -0.57
C GLY A 22 -4.49 -1.00 -1.55
N TYR A 23 -4.03 -1.05 -2.80
CA TYR A 23 -4.45 -0.12 -3.84
C TYR A 23 -5.94 -0.26 -4.17
N MET A 24 -6.43 -1.50 -4.27
CA MET A 24 -7.85 -1.77 -4.50
C MET A 24 -8.72 -1.21 -3.38
N ILE A 25 -8.34 -1.43 -2.11
CA ILE A 25 -9.03 -0.90 -0.94
C ILE A 25 -9.05 0.64 -0.99
N LYS A 26 -7.89 1.27 -1.21
CA LYS A 26 -7.78 2.72 -1.37
C LYS A 26 -8.71 3.25 -2.46
N SER A 27 -8.74 2.59 -3.63
CA SER A 27 -9.59 2.99 -4.75
C SER A 27 -11.08 2.94 -4.39
N GLN A 28 -11.51 1.91 -3.67
CA GLN A 28 -12.90 1.80 -3.21
C GLN A 28 -13.25 2.90 -2.19
N ILE A 29 -12.37 3.16 -1.22
CA ILE A 29 -12.57 4.23 -0.23
C ILE A 29 -12.67 5.59 -0.92
N VAL A 30 -11.78 5.89 -1.87
CA VAL A 30 -11.83 7.15 -2.63
C VAL A 30 -13.14 7.29 -3.39
N ASN A 31 -13.65 6.21 -4.01
CA ASN A 31 -14.93 6.23 -4.70
C ASN A 31 -16.10 6.47 -3.74
N ILE A 32 -16.09 5.87 -2.55
CA ILE A 32 -17.11 6.10 -1.52
C ILE A 32 -17.10 7.57 -1.08
N ILE A 33 -15.91 8.15 -0.82
CA ILE A 33 -15.77 9.55 -0.42
C ILE A 33 -16.27 10.49 -1.52
N LYS A 34 -15.89 10.24 -2.78
CA LYS A 34 -16.30 11.07 -3.93
C LYS A 34 -17.81 11.05 -4.18
N ASN A 35 -18.45 9.91 -3.95
CA ASN A 35 -19.89 9.74 -4.18
C ASN A 35 -20.74 10.08 -2.95
N SER A 36 -20.13 10.57 -1.87
CA SER A 36 -20.84 10.94 -0.65
C SER A 36 -21.64 12.23 -0.88
N SER A 37 -22.96 12.13 -0.77
CA SER A 37 -23.87 13.29 -0.86
C SER A 37 -23.87 14.18 0.38
N SER A 38 -23.26 13.72 1.48
CA SER A 38 -23.23 14.42 2.77
C SER A 38 -21.99 15.28 2.98
N MET A 39 -20.97 15.15 2.14
CA MET A 39 -19.70 15.85 2.29
C MET A 39 -19.59 17.00 1.29
N ASN A 40 -19.11 18.15 1.75
CA ASN A 40 -18.81 19.27 0.85
C ASN A 40 -17.53 19.01 0.03
N SER A 41 -17.30 19.78 -1.02
CA SER A 41 -16.18 19.58 -1.94
C SER A 41 -14.80 19.66 -1.26
N GLU A 42 -14.65 20.54 -0.26
CA GLU A 42 -13.41 20.69 0.53
C GLU A 42 -13.15 19.46 1.42
N GLN A 43 -14.20 18.93 2.05
CA GLN A 43 -14.14 17.70 2.85
C GLN A 43 -13.82 16.49 1.99
N ILE A 44 -14.37 16.40 0.77
CA ILE A 44 -14.03 15.34 -0.20
C ILE A 44 -12.54 15.42 -0.56
N GLN A 45 -12.03 16.61 -0.89
CA GLN A 45 -10.61 16.78 -1.21
C GLN A 45 -9.70 16.43 -0.02
N SER A 46 -10.06 16.87 1.18
CA SER A 46 -9.34 16.56 2.40
C SER A 46 -9.34 15.05 2.70
N GLY A 47 -10.51 14.40 2.58
CA GLY A 47 -10.66 12.96 2.76
C GLY A 47 -9.79 12.17 1.79
N ILE A 48 -9.77 12.53 0.51
CA ILE A 48 -8.91 11.89 -0.49
C ILE A 48 -7.42 12.07 -0.15
N LYS A 49 -7.00 13.27 0.27
CA LYS A 49 -5.61 13.53 0.70
C LYS A 49 -5.23 12.64 1.89
N ILE A 50 -6.09 12.54 2.90
CA ILE A 50 -5.88 11.69 4.08
C ILE A 50 -5.77 10.22 3.66
N THR A 51 -6.70 9.71 2.84
CA THR A 51 -6.65 8.33 2.34
C THR A 51 -5.35 8.05 1.56
N ASN A 52 -4.89 9.00 0.75
CA ASN A 52 -3.61 8.89 0.04
C ASN A 52 -2.43 8.80 1.01
N ILE A 53 -2.35 9.69 2.00
CA ILE A 53 -1.28 9.72 2.99
C ILE A 53 -1.23 8.39 3.75
N ILE A 54 -2.38 7.89 4.22
CA ILE A 54 -2.46 6.61 4.93
C ILE A 54 -1.97 5.46 4.05
N TYR A 55 -2.44 5.40 2.80
CA TYR A 55 -2.01 4.36 1.86
C TYR A 55 -0.49 4.38 1.63
N PHE A 56 0.08 5.55 1.34
CA PHE A 56 1.52 5.65 1.08
C PHE A 56 2.35 5.34 2.33
N THR A 57 1.94 5.79 3.51
CA THR A 57 2.60 5.42 4.77
C THR A 57 2.63 3.92 4.98
N LEU A 58 1.50 3.22 4.75
CA LEU A 58 1.43 1.77 4.86
C LEU A 58 2.33 1.07 3.84
N VAL A 59 2.32 1.52 2.58
CA VAL A 59 3.20 0.98 1.54
C VAL A 59 4.68 1.12 1.93
N ILE A 60 5.09 2.29 2.43
CA ILE A 60 6.46 2.53 2.88
C ILE A 60 6.84 1.56 4.02
N ILE A 61 5.98 1.42 5.03
CA ILE A 61 6.22 0.50 6.16
C ILE A 61 6.40 -0.93 5.66
N ILE A 62 5.50 -1.40 4.79
CA ILE A 62 5.56 -2.74 4.21
C ILE A 62 6.84 -2.95 3.42
N VAL A 63 7.20 -1.99 2.55
CA VAL A 63 8.42 -2.04 1.76
C VAL A 63 9.64 -2.07 2.66
N LEU A 64 9.69 -1.26 3.71
CA LEU A 64 10.80 -1.26 4.66
C LEU A 64 10.91 -2.62 5.39
N ILE A 65 9.82 -3.15 5.92
CA ILE A 65 9.84 -4.44 6.63
C ILE A 65 10.34 -5.58 5.72
N ILE A 66 9.92 -5.59 4.46
CA ILE A 66 10.29 -6.66 3.52
C ILE A 66 11.68 -6.41 2.92
N ALA A 67 12.07 -5.17 2.63
CA ALA A 67 13.34 -4.85 1.97
C ALA A 67 14.53 -4.76 2.93
N ILE A 68 14.34 -4.32 4.19
CA ILE A 68 15.43 -4.20 5.19
C ILE A 68 16.19 -5.53 5.38
N PRO A 69 15.54 -6.70 5.51
CA PRO A 69 16.22 -7.99 5.60
C PRO A 69 17.07 -8.34 4.37
N PHE A 70 16.80 -7.74 3.21
CA PHE A 70 17.63 -7.91 2.00
C PHE A 70 18.81 -6.95 1.99
N ILE A 71 18.62 -5.72 2.48
CA ILE A 71 19.68 -4.70 2.57
C ILE A 71 20.71 -5.07 3.64
N LEU A 72 20.28 -5.50 4.83
CA LEU A 72 21.16 -5.86 5.95
C LEU A 72 21.86 -7.22 5.81
N ARG A 73 21.48 -8.01 4.78
CA ARG A 73 22.05 -9.35 4.53
C ARG A 73 23.09 -9.34 3.39
N ILE A 74 23.36 -8.18 2.81
CA ILE A 74 24.57 -7.86 2.03
C ILE A 74 25.70 -7.56 3.01
#